data_AF-A0A084W8N3-F1
#
_entry.id   AF-A0A084W8N3-F1
#
_cell.length_a   1.000
_cell.length_b   1.000
_cell.length_c   1.000
_cell.angle_alpha   90.00
_cell.angle_beta   90.00
_cell.angle_gamma   90.00
#
_symmetry.space_group_name_H-M   'P 1'
#
loop_
_entity.id
_entity.type
_entity.pdbx_description
1 polymer ?
#
loop_
_entity_poly.entity_id
_entity_poly.type
_entity_poly.pdbx_seq_one_letter_code
_entity_poly.pdbx_strand_id
1 'polypeptide(L)'
;MGLHKPIYHPMNDCGDHVVVVNTSEIALPGDEWKKRAYFHHTGYAGGASWTLAWQLHEKDPTMIMKKAIYRAMKGNLQRRHTMQRLHLFKDSDVPKEILENVTNHIRQPRRVPERLDLIDPMVVQEFPKLMDYPKDYILR
;
A
#
# COMPACT_ATOMS: atom_id res chain seq x y z
N MET A 1 15.17 -9.30 2.94
CA MET A 1 15.71 -10.42 2.12
C MET A 1 17.04 -10.09 1.46
N GLY A 2 17.27 -8.86 0.96
CA GLY A 2 18.57 -8.51 0.34
C GLY A 2 18.71 -8.91 -1.13
N LEU A 3 17.62 -9.33 -1.79
CA LEU A 3 17.60 -9.77 -3.20
C LEU A 3 18.09 -8.70 -4.19
N HIS A 4 18.07 -7.42 -3.83
CA HIS A 4 18.56 -6.36 -4.70
C HIS A 4 20.10 -6.23 -4.66
N LYS A 5 20.77 -6.88 -3.71
CA LYS A 5 22.23 -6.83 -3.56
C LYS A 5 22.85 -7.98 -4.36
N PRO A 6 23.93 -7.74 -5.13
CA PRO A 6 24.60 -8.81 -5.88
C PRO A 6 25.27 -9.86 -4.97
N ILE A 7 25.53 -9.51 -3.71
CA ILE A 7 26.12 -10.40 -2.68
C ILE A 7 25.08 -11.30 -1.98
N TYR A 8 23.84 -11.37 -2.50
CA TYR A 8 22.77 -12.14 -1.88
C TYR A 8 23.09 -13.64 -1.84
N HIS A 9 22.97 -14.22 -0.64
CA HIS A 9 22.97 -15.67 -0.44
C HIS A 9 21.92 -16.03 0.61
N PRO A 10 21.12 -17.11 0.45
CA PRO A 10 20.04 -17.44 1.39
C PRO A 10 20.46 -17.68 2.85
N MET A 11 21.72 -18.08 3.07
CA MET A 11 22.28 -18.27 4.42
C MET A 11 22.81 -16.97 5.03
N ASN A 12 23.08 -15.95 4.21
CA ASN A 12 23.68 -14.70 4.66
C ASN A 12 22.59 -13.69 5.04
N ASP A 13 22.78 -13.05 6.18
CA ASP A 13 21.88 -12.01 6.66
C ASP A 13 22.22 -10.65 6.02
N CYS A 14 21.73 -10.43 4.81
CA CYS A 14 22.01 -9.23 4.01
C CYS A 14 20.77 -8.33 3.80
N GLY A 15 19.71 -8.52 4.58
CA GLY A 15 18.46 -7.77 4.44
C GLY A 15 18.47 -6.40 5.11
N ASP A 16 17.87 -5.40 4.44
CA ASP A 16 17.79 -4.01 4.91
C ASP A 16 16.53 -3.71 5.72
N HIS A 17 16.53 -2.55 6.36
CA HIS A 17 15.36 -1.94 6.97
C HIS A 17 14.50 -1.24 5.93
N VAL A 18 13.18 -1.38 6.05
CA VAL A 18 12.22 -0.74 5.16
C VAL A 18 11.21 0.01 6.01
N VAL A 19 11.09 1.31 5.75
CA VAL A 19 10.10 2.17 6.37
C VAL A 19 9.01 2.48 5.35
N VAL A 20 7.77 2.18 5.69
CA VAL A 20 6.59 2.54 4.89
C VAL A 20 5.74 3.49 5.71
N VAL A 21 5.45 4.66 5.14
CA VAL A 21 4.61 5.71 5.73
C VAL A 21 3.28 5.79 5.00
N ASN A 22 2.30 6.48 5.60
CA ASN A 22 0.96 6.68 5.02
C ASN A 22 0.26 5.36 4.67
N THR A 23 0.40 4.32 5.52
CA THR A 23 -0.30 3.07 5.25
C THR A 23 -1.81 3.22 5.33
N SER A 24 -2.34 4.27 5.97
CA SER A 24 -3.78 4.58 6.02
C SER A 24 -4.35 4.97 4.64
N GLU A 25 -3.54 5.54 3.75
CA GLU A 25 -3.93 6.10 2.45
C GLU A 25 -3.70 5.15 1.27
N ILE A 26 -3.59 3.84 1.53
CA ILE A 26 -3.42 2.85 0.47
C ILE A 26 -4.68 2.74 -0.41
N ALA A 27 -4.49 2.39 -1.68
CA ALA A 27 -5.58 2.12 -2.62
C ALA A 27 -5.54 0.66 -3.07
N LEU A 28 -6.65 -0.07 -2.88
CA LEU A 28 -6.87 -1.38 -3.49
C LEU A 28 -7.65 -1.23 -4.81
N PRO A 29 -7.37 -2.07 -5.81
CA PRO A 29 -8.05 -2.01 -7.10
C PRO A 29 -9.51 -2.51 -7.01
N GLY A 30 -10.39 -1.88 -7.80
CA GLY A 30 -11.80 -2.30 -7.91
C GLY A 30 -12.52 -2.41 -6.57
N ASP A 31 -13.30 -3.49 -6.41
CA ASP A 31 -14.08 -3.76 -5.19
C ASP A 31 -13.29 -4.56 -4.13
N GLU A 32 -11.97 -4.65 -4.22
CA GLU A 32 -11.17 -5.47 -3.30
C GLU A 32 -11.41 -5.10 -1.83
N TRP A 33 -11.65 -3.83 -1.54
CA TRP A 33 -12.02 -3.37 -0.20
C TRP A 33 -13.17 -4.16 0.40
N LYS A 34 -14.21 -4.46 -0.39
CA LYS A 34 -15.43 -5.16 0.03
C LYS A 34 -15.34 -6.68 -0.16
N LYS A 35 -14.58 -7.16 -1.14
CA LYS A 35 -14.52 -8.58 -1.52
C LYS A 35 -13.40 -9.35 -0.84
N ARG A 36 -12.28 -8.70 -0.51
CA ARG A 36 -11.10 -9.37 0.05
C ARG A 36 -11.31 -9.65 1.53
N ALA A 37 -11.36 -10.93 1.88
CA ALA A 37 -11.52 -11.40 3.26
C ALA A 37 -10.19 -11.94 3.83
N TYR A 38 -9.91 -11.57 5.08
CA TYR A 38 -8.80 -12.06 5.87
C TYR A 38 -9.29 -13.09 6.89
N PHE A 39 -8.86 -14.34 6.71
CA PHE A 39 -9.15 -15.43 7.63
C PHE A 39 -8.22 -15.42 8.86
N HIS A 40 -8.79 -15.73 10.02
CA HIS A 40 -8.08 -16.02 11.26
C HIS A 40 -8.79 -17.16 12.01
N HIS A 41 -8.03 -17.97 12.74
CA HIS A 41 -8.58 -19.01 13.60
C HIS A 41 -7.90 -18.95 14.97
N THR A 42 -8.67 -18.96 16.05
CA THR A 42 -8.14 -18.86 17.42
C THR A 42 -7.58 -20.18 17.96
N GLY A 43 -7.98 -21.32 17.39
CA GLY A 43 -7.61 -22.66 17.84
C GLY A 43 -8.73 -23.40 18.57
N TYR A 44 -9.77 -22.69 19.02
CA TYR A 44 -10.95 -23.28 19.66
C TYR A 44 -12.04 -23.65 18.63
N ALA A 45 -12.93 -24.58 19.00
CA ALA A 45 -14.10 -24.91 18.19
C ALA A 45 -14.97 -23.66 17.94
N GLY A 46 -15.33 -23.40 16.69
CA GLY A 46 -16.06 -22.18 16.29
C GLY A 46 -15.21 -20.90 16.25
N GLY A 47 -13.89 -20.99 16.42
CA GLY A 47 -12.97 -19.85 16.48
C GLY A 47 -12.56 -19.24 15.14
N ALA A 48 -13.26 -19.60 14.06
CA ALA A 48 -12.99 -19.10 12.70
C ALA A 48 -13.59 -17.70 12.51
N SER A 49 -12.80 -16.76 12.01
CA SER A 49 -13.27 -15.42 11.65
C SER A 49 -12.76 -15.00 10.28
N TRP A 50 -13.61 -14.26 9.57
CA TRP A 50 -13.29 -13.62 8.30
C TRP A 50 -13.56 -12.14 8.46
N THR A 51 -12.55 -11.32 8.20
CA THR A 51 -12.66 -9.86 8.28
C THR A 51 -12.42 -9.26 6.90
N LEU A 52 -13.33 -8.43 6.42
CA LEU A 52 -13.16 -7.77 5.13
C LEU A 52 -12.02 -6.74 5.19
N ALA A 53 -11.43 -6.42 4.04
CA ALA A 53 -10.31 -5.49 3.99
C ALA A 53 -10.63 -4.12 4.60
N TRP A 54 -11.80 -3.55 4.30
CA TRP A 54 -12.22 -2.28 4.88
C TRP A 54 -12.30 -2.34 6.43
N GLN A 55 -12.90 -3.39 6.99
CA GLN A 55 -13.01 -3.58 8.44
C GLN A 55 -11.65 -3.79 9.10
N LEU A 56 -10.74 -4.52 8.44
CA LEU A 56 -9.40 -4.74 8.96
C LEU A 56 -8.61 -3.43 8.97
N HIS A 57 -8.76 -2.61 7.94
CA HIS A 57 -8.06 -1.34 7.78
C HIS A 57 -8.55 -0.28 8.76
N GLU A 58 -9.85 -0.25 9.04
CA GLU A 58 -10.44 0.61 10.06
C GLU A 58 -9.91 0.28 11.46
N LYS A 59 -9.69 -1.02 11.75
CA LYS A 59 -9.12 -1.46 13.03
C LYS A 59 -7.62 -1.18 13.14
N ASP A 60 -6.87 -1.51 12.10
CA ASP A 60 -5.43 -1.29 12.04
C ASP A 60 -5.00 -1.01 10.59
N PRO A 61 -4.68 0.24 10.24
CA PRO A 61 -4.30 0.62 8.88
C PRO A 61 -2.96 0.04 8.44
N THR A 62 -2.18 -0.59 9.33
CA THR A 62 -0.90 -1.23 8.99
C THR A 62 -1.07 -2.71 8.62
N MET A 63 -2.16 -3.34 9.05
CA MET A 63 -2.34 -4.80 8.97
C MET A 63 -2.42 -5.34 7.54
N ILE A 64 -3.06 -4.62 6.62
CA ILE A 64 -3.14 -5.03 5.22
C ILE A 64 -1.75 -5.14 4.62
N MET A 65 -0.93 -4.09 4.79
CA MET A 65 0.44 -4.05 4.28
C MET A 65 1.31 -5.10 4.95
N LYS A 66 1.22 -5.24 6.28
CA LYS A 66 1.94 -6.25 7.05
C LYS A 66 1.64 -7.67 6.58
N LYS A 67 0.37 -8.01 6.38
CA LYS A 67 -0.06 -9.34 5.90
C LYS A 67 0.36 -9.58 4.45
N ALA A 68 0.29 -8.57 3.58
CA ALA A 68 0.73 -8.66 2.19
C ALA A 68 2.23 -8.97 2.11
N ILE A 69 3.07 -8.20 2.82
CA ILE A 69 4.53 -8.40 2.85
C ILE A 69 4.88 -9.76 3.48
N TYR A 70 4.22 -10.12 4.59
CA TYR A 70 4.44 -11.41 5.23
C TYR A 70 4.15 -12.61 4.32
N ARG A 71 3.08 -12.52 3.51
CA ARG A 71 2.71 -13.56 2.53
C ARG A 71 3.61 -13.57 1.29
N ALA A 72 4.16 -12.43 0.90
CA ALA A 72 5.06 -12.33 -0.25
C ALA A 72 6.44 -12.98 0.01
N MET A 73 6.85 -13.11 1.27
CA MET A 73 8.11 -13.76 1.63
C MET A 73 8.01 -15.29 1.68
N LYS A 74 9.12 -15.97 1.40
CA LYS A 74 9.25 -17.43 1.54
C LYS A 74 8.90 -17.86 2.98
N GLY A 75 8.14 -18.94 3.12
CA GLY A 75 7.68 -19.47 4.40
C GLY A 75 8.76 -20.17 5.22
N ASN A 76 9.88 -19.49 5.53
CA ASN A 76 10.96 -20.00 6.36
C ASN A 76 10.98 -19.35 7.76
N LEU A 77 11.87 -19.82 8.64
CA LEU A 77 12.03 -19.29 10.01
C LEU A 77 12.57 -17.84 10.02
N GLN A 78 13.48 -17.50 9.09
CA GLN A 78 14.06 -16.16 8.95
C GLN A 78 13.02 -15.07 8.65
N ARG A 79 11.85 -15.45 8.12
CA ARG A 79 10.74 -14.53 7.83
C ARG A 79 10.36 -13.68 9.04
N ARG A 80 10.35 -14.24 10.25
CA ARG A 80 10.02 -13.49 11.47
C ARG A 80 11.05 -12.41 11.79
N HIS A 81 12.34 -12.73 11.69
CA HIS A 81 13.42 -11.77 11.87
C HIS A 81 13.42 -10.68 10.80
N THR A 82 13.12 -11.06 9.55
CA THR A 82 13.01 -10.09 8.45
C THR A 82 11.86 -9.11 8.69
N MET A 83 10.72 -9.58 9.21
CA MET A 83 9.59 -8.71 9.56
C MET A 83 9.92 -7.69 10.66
N GLN A 84 10.88 -7.96 11.54
CA GLN A 84 11.29 -7.00 12.57
C GLN A 84 12.03 -5.79 11.97
N ARG A 85 12.53 -5.91 10.73
CA ARG A 85 13.17 -4.80 10.00
C ARG A 85 12.19 -3.95 9.19
N LEU A 86 10.93 -4.37 9.14
CA LEU A 86 9.86 -3.63 8.49
C LEU A 86 9.19 -2.71 9.50
N HIS A 87 9.22 -1.41 9.22
CA HIS A 87 8.58 -0.37 10.02
C HIS A 87 7.40 0.19 9.23
N LEU A 88 6.20 0.13 9.80
CA LEU A 88 4.97 0.60 9.17
C LEU A 88 4.38 1.73 10.01
N PHE A 89 4.13 2.87 9.40
CA PHE A 89 3.49 4.03 10.02
C PHE A 89 2.19 4.35 9.30
N LYS A 90 1.13 4.55 10.09
CA LYS A 90 -0.20 4.89 9.57
C LYS A 90 -0.21 6.23 8.84
N ASP A 91 0.51 7.20 9.39
CA ASP A 91 0.54 8.59 8.94
C ASP A 91 1.98 8.94 8.51
N SER A 92 2.22 10.23 8.22
CA SER A 92 3.55 10.73 7.84
C SER A 92 4.46 11.00 9.03
N ASP A 93 3.95 10.86 10.26
CA ASP A 93 4.74 11.07 11.48
C ASP A 93 5.61 9.84 11.77
N VAL A 94 6.92 10.03 11.67
CA VAL A 94 7.95 9.01 11.87
C VAL A 94 8.89 9.48 12.97
N PRO A 95 9.25 8.61 13.94
CA PRO A 95 10.23 8.95 14.97
C PRO A 95 11.54 9.50 14.38
N LYS A 96 12.07 10.55 15.01
CA LYS A 96 13.31 11.23 14.56
C LYS A 96 14.49 10.29 14.40
N GLU A 97 14.65 9.35 15.35
CA GLU A 97 15.69 8.32 15.32
C GLU A 97 15.66 7.47 14.05
N ILE A 98 14.47 7.20 13.51
CA ILE A 98 14.33 6.43 12.27
C ILE A 98 14.63 7.34 11.08
N LEU A 99 14.09 8.55 11.07
CA LEU A 99 14.28 9.54 9.98
C LEU A 99 15.76 9.89 9.76
N GLU A 100 16.53 10.06 10.84
CA GLU A 100 17.98 10.36 10.78
C GLU A 100 18.77 9.25 10.06
N ASN A 101 18.29 8.01 10.11
CA ASN A 101 18.93 6.85 9.52
C ASN A 101 18.39 6.48 8.12
N VAL A 102 17.43 7.24 7.59
CA VAL A 102 16.89 7.00 6.24
C VAL A 102 17.91 7.44 5.20
N THR A 103 18.37 6.48 4.38
CA THR A 103 19.37 6.74 3.34
C THR A 103 18.75 7.05 1.98
N ASN A 104 17.69 6.34 1.60
CA ASN A 104 17.11 6.39 0.27
C ASN A 104 15.58 6.36 0.32
N HIS A 105 14.95 7.05 -0.65
CA HIS A 105 13.50 7.02 -0.87
C HIS A 105 13.17 6.26 -2.16
N ILE A 106 12.40 5.18 -2.06
CA ILE A 106 11.99 4.38 -3.22
C ILE A 106 10.87 5.11 -3.95
N ARG A 107 10.99 5.23 -5.29
CA ARG A 107 9.93 5.82 -6.13
C ARG A 107 8.63 5.04 -6.00
N GLN A 108 7.50 5.74 -5.92
CA GLN A 108 6.20 5.09 -5.89
C GLN A 108 5.97 4.28 -7.18
N PRO A 109 5.51 3.01 -7.08
CA PRO A 109 5.36 2.15 -8.25
C PRO A 109 4.19 2.59 -9.14
N ARG A 110 3.16 3.21 -8.56
CA ARG A 110 1.98 3.72 -9.27
C ARG A 110 2.00 5.25 -9.23
N ARG A 111 1.85 5.88 -10.39
CA ARG A 111 1.59 7.32 -10.47
C ARG A 111 0.15 7.60 -10.06
N VAL A 112 -0.07 8.55 -9.17
CA VAL A 112 -1.40 8.99 -8.77
C VAL A 112 -1.96 9.88 -9.90
N PRO A 113 -3.12 9.53 -10.50
CA PRO A 113 -3.71 10.40 -11.51
C PRO A 113 -4.24 11.69 -10.87
N GLU A 114 -4.09 12.80 -11.58
CA GLU A 114 -4.65 14.08 -11.16
C GLU A 114 -6.16 14.10 -11.40
N ARG A 115 -6.90 14.68 -10.46
CA ARG A 115 -8.34 14.93 -10.61
C ARG A 115 -8.52 16.18 -11.47
N LEU A 116 -9.64 16.27 -12.18
CA LEU A 116 -9.95 17.41 -13.04
C LEU A 116 -9.81 18.76 -12.32
N ASP A 117 -10.20 18.81 -11.05
CA ASP A 117 -10.13 20.01 -10.20
C ASP A 117 -8.69 20.53 -9.97
N LEU A 118 -7.69 19.68 -10.14
CA LEU A 118 -6.27 19.98 -9.90
C LEU A 118 -5.50 20.30 -11.20
N ILE A 119 -6.10 20.05 -12.36
CA ILE A 119 -5.46 20.29 -13.66
C ILE A 119 -5.49 21.78 -13.95
N ASP A 120 -4.39 22.32 -14.49
CA ASP A 120 -4.31 23.72 -14.91
C ASP A 120 -5.43 24.05 -15.92
N PRO A 121 -6.25 25.09 -15.66
CA PRO A 121 -7.32 25.51 -16.58
C PRO A 121 -6.83 25.76 -18.01
N MET A 122 -5.58 26.18 -18.21
CA MET A 122 -5.01 26.38 -19.54
C MET A 122 -4.93 25.07 -20.33
N VAL A 123 -4.47 23.99 -19.68
CA VAL A 123 -4.37 22.65 -20.29
C VAL A 123 -5.76 22.13 -20.64
N VAL A 124 -6.75 22.37 -19.78
CA VAL A 124 -8.13 21.97 -20.04
C VAL A 124 -8.73 22.71 -21.23
N GLN A 125 -8.44 24.01 -21.38
CA GLN A 125 -8.89 24.82 -22.51
C GLN A 125 -8.16 24.49 -23.82
N GLU A 126 -6.88 24.14 -23.75
CA GLU A 126 -6.07 23.70 -24.89
C GLU A 126 -6.53 22.33 -25.40
N PHE A 127 -7.07 21.49 -24.52
CA PHE A 127 -7.56 20.17 -24.90
C PHE A 127 -8.73 20.29 -25.90
N PRO A 128 -8.62 19.70 -27.11
CA PRO A 128 -9.60 19.90 -28.16
C PRO A 128 -10.95 19.28 -27.77
N LYS A 129 -12.04 20.01 -28.05
CA LYS A 129 -13.39 19.46 -27.91
C LYS A 129 -13.61 18.36 -28.94
N LEU A 130 -14.20 17.26 -28.50
CA LEU A 130 -14.53 16.12 -29.37
C LEU A 130 -15.88 16.27 -30.07
N MET A 131 -16.81 17.01 -29.48
CA MET A 131 -18.16 17.21 -30.02
C MET A 131 -18.78 18.52 -29.53
N ASP A 132 -19.61 19.12 -30.39
CA ASP A 132 -20.45 20.26 -30.05
C ASP A 132 -21.88 19.78 -29.79
N TYR A 133 -22.44 20.21 -28.66
CA TYR A 133 -23.82 19.88 -28.32
C TYR A 133 -24.82 20.75 -29.10
N PRO A 134 -25.98 20.22 -29.53
CA PRO A 134 -27.06 21.03 -30.08
C PRO A 134 -27.52 22.11 -29.11
N LYS A 135 -27.97 23.26 -29.62
CA LYS A 135 -28.41 24.38 -28.77
C LYS A 135 -29.59 24.04 -27.86
N ASP A 136 -30.45 23.12 -28.31
CA ASP A 136 -31.63 22.68 -27.56
C ASP A 136 -31.32 21.50 -26.60
N TYR A 137 -30.05 21.14 -26.43
CA TYR A 137 -29.65 20.02 -25.59
C TYR A 137 -29.70 20.39 -24.11
N ILE A 138 -30.72 19.89 -23.42
CA ILE A 138 -30.86 20.02 -21.98
C ILE A 138 -30.13 18.84 -21.32
N LEU A 139 -29.06 19.14 -20.58
CA LEU A 139 -28.42 18.17 -19.70
C LEU A 139 -29.40 17.87 -18.55
N ARG A 140 -29.98 16.67 -18.53
CA ARG A 140 -30.80 16.18 -17.42
C ARG A 140 -29.95 15.56 -16.33
#